data_AF-A0A2Y9U1B0-F1
#
_entry.id   AF-A0A2Y9U1B0-F1
#
_cell.length_a   1.000
_cell.length_b   1.000
_cell.length_c   1.000
_cell.angle_alpha   90.00
_cell.angle_beta   90.00
_cell.angle_gamma   90.00
#
_symmetry.space_group_name_H-M   'P 1'
#
loop_
_entity.id
_entity.type
_entity.pdbx_description
1 polymer ?
#
loop_
_entity_poly.entity_id
_entity_poly.type
_entity_poly.pdbx_seq_one_letter_code
_entity_poly.pdbx_strand_id
1 'polypeptide(L)' 'MSGKGCCYDNAVMESFYHMLKIELMQGKAFVTRAAAMNSIFDYIEVFYNRRRKHW' A
#
# COMPACT_ATOMS: atom_id res chain seq x y z
N MET A 1 8.85 9.65 22.04
CA MET A 1 10.19 9.46 21.43
C MET A 1 10.14 8.18 20.59
N SER A 2 9.95 8.28 19.28
CA SER A 2 10.14 7.15 18.36
C SER A 2 11.50 7.34 17.69
N GLY A 3 12.46 6.46 18.00
CA GLY A 3 13.83 6.56 17.51
C GLY A 3 13.93 6.11 16.05
N LYS A 4 14.89 6.66 15.30
CA LYS A 4 15.22 6.17 13.95
C LYS A 4 15.51 4.67 14.02
N GLY A 5 14.73 3.86 13.29
CA GLY A 5 14.85 2.39 13.29
C GLY A 5 13.80 1.65 14.13
N CYS A 6 12.71 2.30 14.56
CA CYS A 6 11.59 1.60 15.17
C CYS A 6 10.90 0.70 14.12
N CYS A 7 11.20 -0.60 14.13
CA CYS A 7 10.65 -1.60 13.21
C CYS A 7 9.12 -1.66 13.21
N TYR A 8 8.47 -1.23 14.31
CA TYR A 8 7.02 -1.13 14.39
C TYR A 8 6.42 0.01 13.53
N ASP A 9 7.18 1.10 13.34
CA ASP A 9 6.79 2.22 12.46
C ASP A 9 6.83 1.79 10.99
N ASN A 10 7.86 1.03 10.61
CA ASN A 10 8.01 0.52 9.26
C ASN A 10 7.15 -0.73 8.98
N ALA A 11 6.79 -1.52 10.00
CA ALA A 11 6.02 -2.76 9.83
C ALA A 11 4.66 -2.54 9.13
N VAL A 12 4.01 -1.41 9.39
CA VAL A 12 2.75 -1.02 8.74
C VAL A 12 2.97 -0.76 7.25
N MET A 13 4.05 -0.06 6.90
CA MET A 13 4.45 0.23 5.53
C MET A 13 4.92 -1.03 4.79
N GLU A 14 5.72 -1.89 5.42
CA GLU A 14 6.18 -3.14 4.82
C GLU A 14 5.00 -4.09 4.53
N SER A 15 4.06 -4.20 5.47
CA SER A 15 2.82 -4.97 5.25
C SER A 15 1.99 -4.39 4.10
N PHE A 16 1.90 -3.07 3.99
CA PHE A 16 1.21 -2.38 2.89
C PHE A 16 1.87 -2.70 1.54
N TYR A 17 3.20 -2.58 1.43
CA TYR A 17 3.92 -2.88 0.19
C TYR A 17 3.82 -4.35 -0.22
N HIS A 18 3.78 -5.27 0.74
CA HIS A 18 3.55 -6.68 0.47
C HIS A 18 2.16 -6.90 -0.13
N MET A 19 1.11 -6.36 0.52
CA MET A 19 -0.28 -6.46 0.04
C MET A 19 -0.46 -5.81 -1.33
N LEU A 20 0.12 -4.62 -1.53
CA LEU A 20 0.09 -3.91 -2.81
C LEU A 20 0.72 -4.73 -3.93
N LYS A 21 1.86 -5.39 -3.69
CA LYS A 21 2.49 -6.25 -4.70
C LYS A 21 1.66 -7.50 -5.00
N ILE A 22 1.09 -8.15 -3.99
CA ILE A 22 0.27 -9.33 -4.20
C ILE A 22 -1.04 -8.97 -4.91
N GLU A 23 -1.81 -8.02 -4.40
CA GLU A 23 -3.15 -7.74 -4.94
C GLU A 23 -3.12 -6.89 -6.22
N LEU A 24 -2.15 -5.98 -6.35
CA LEU A 24 -2.10 -5.04 -7.48
C LEU A 24 -1.13 -5.46 -8.59
N MET A 25 -0.03 -6.15 -8.27
CA MET A 25 0.97 -6.58 -9.28
C MET A 25 0.84 -8.07 -9.68
N GLN A 26 0.33 -8.99 -8.85
CA GLN A 26 0.05 -10.34 -9.35
C GLN A 26 -1.16 -10.31 -10.28
N GLY A 27 -0.89 -10.28 -11.59
CA GLY A 27 -1.89 -10.45 -12.64
C GLY A 27 -2.26 -9.17 -13.41
N LYS A 28 -1.71 -8.00 -13.06
CA LYS A 28 -1.88 -6.76 -13.83
C LYS A 28 -0.53 -6.20 -14.26
N ALA A 29 -0.29 -6.17 -15.57
CA ALA A 29 0.79 -5.40 -16.16
C ALA A 29 0.27 -3.98 -16.45
N PHE A 30 0.79 -2.99 -15.75
CA PHE A 30 0.45 -1.59 -16.03
C PHE A 30 1.16 -1.13 -17.29
N VAL A 31 0.39 -0.84 -18.34
CA VAL A 31 0.92 -0.35 -19.62
C VAL A 31 1.53 1.05 -19.48
N THR A 32 1.00 1.87 -18.57
CA THR A 32 1.50 3.23 -18.32
C THR A 32 1.64 3.52 -16.83
N ARG A 33 2.60 4.37 -16.49
CA ARG A 33 2.82 4.85 -15.12
C ARG A 33 1.57 5.55 -14.57
N ALA A 34 0.84 6.29 -15.39
CA ALA A 34 -0.41 6.96 -14.98
C ALA A 34 -1.48 5.95 -14.55
N ALA A 35 -1.65 4.85 -15.30
CA ALA A 35 -2.60 3.80 -14.93
C ALA A 35 -2.21 3.09 -13.62
N ALA A 36 -0.91 2.86 -13.40
CA ALA A 36 -0.40 2.33 -12.14
C ALA A 36 -0.69 3.28 -10.97
N MET A 37 -0.40 4.57 -11.13
CA MET A 37 -0.64 5.58 -10.09
C MET A 37 -2.13 5.69 -9.74
N ASN A 38 -3.01 5.68 -10.74
CA ASN A 38 -4.45 5.74 -10.50
C ASN A 38 -4.97 4.49 -9.77
N SER A 39 -4.45 3.31 -10.12
CA SER A 39 -4.82 2.05 -9.46
C SER A 39 -4.31 1.97 -8.02
N ILE A 40 -3.11 2.50 -7.76
CA ILE A 40 -2.57 2.61 -6.40
C ILE A 40 -3.41 3.60 -5.57
N PHE A 41 -3.79 4.74 -6.15
CA PHE A 41 -4.59 5.75 -5.47
C PHE A 41 -5.98 5.21 -5.09
N ASP A 42 -6.67 4.57 -6.04
CA ASP A 42 -7.94 3.89 -5.80
C ASP A 42 -7.83 2.82 -4.71
N TYR A 43 -6.79 1.98 -4.77
CA TYR A 43 -6.54 0.96 -3.76
C TYR A 43 -6.31 1.55 -2.35
N ILE A 44 -5.57 2.66 -2.24
CA ILE A 44 -5.33 3.32 -0.94
C ILE A 44 -6.62 3.94 -0.41
N GLU A 45 -7.33 4.70 -1.24
CA GLU A 45 -8.47 5.52 -0.81
C GLU A 45 -9.73 4.68 -0.56
N VAL A 46 -10.02 3.73 -1.47
CA VAL A 46 -11.28 2.98 -1.46
C VAL A 46 -11.15 1.68 -0.66
N PHE A 47 -10.00 1.02 -0.71
CA PHE A 47 -9.81 -0.30 -0.11
C PHE A 47 -9.05 -0.24 1.21
N TYR A 48 -7.82 0.31 1.21
CA TYR A 48 -6.95 0.30 2.38
C TYR A 48 -7.48 1.17 3.52
N ASN A 49 -7.79 2.44 3.25
CA ASN A 49 -8.31 3.38 4.26
C ASN A 49 -9.72 3.01 4.75
N ARG A 50 -10.52 2.32 3.93
CA ARG A 50 -11.86 1.85 4.33
C ARG A 50 -11.80 0.60 5.22
N ARG A 51 -10.86 -0.32 4.96
CA ARG A 51 -10.71 -1.56 5.77
C ARG A 51 -9.89 -1.36 7.04
N ARG A 52 -8.83 -0.56 7.01
CA ARG A 52 -8.05 -0.23 8.21
C ARG A 52 -8.50 1.11 8.77
N LYS A 53 -9.59 1.11 9.55
CA LYS A 53 -9.72 2.12 10.61
C LYS A 53 -8.70 1.75 11.66
N HIS A 54 -7.51 2.36 11.62
CA HIS A 54 -6.64 2.37 12.79
C HIS A 54 -7.43 3.11 13.89
N TRP A 55 -7.76 2.40 14.97
CA TRP A 55 -8.13 3.00 16.24
C TRP A 55 -6.87 3.23 17.07
#